data_AF-A0A5C6GN02-F1
#
_entry.id   AF-A0A5C6GN02-F1
#
_cell.length_a   1.000
_cell.length_b   1.000
_cell.length_c   1.000
_cell.angle_alpha   90.00
_cell.angle_beta   90.00
_cell.angle_gamma   90.00
#
_symmetry.space_group_name_H-M   'P 1'
#
loop_
_entity.id
_entity.type
_entity.pdbx_description
1 polymer ?
#
loop_
_entity_poly.entity_id
_entity_poly.type
_entity_poly.pdbx_seq_one_letter_code
_entity_poly.pdbx_strand_id
1 'polypeptide(L)' 'MRLSGLQKEVLALYRSCLRESRKKPASTRAHFERFARNEFSRSLGIEKRDFAAIEFLLRKGRRQLDVYSNPGIKDVR' A
#
# COMPACT_ATOMS: atom_id res chain seq x y z
N MET A 1 20.58 -3.96 -11.88
CA MET A 1 20.07 -5.18 -11.22
C MET A 1 18.56 -5.26 -11.45
N ARG A 2 18.02 -6.38 -11.96
CA ARG A 2 16.59 -6.53 -12.29
C ARG A 2 15.79 -6.83 -11.01
N LEU A 3 14.67 -6.13 -10.79
CA LEU A 3 13.77 -6.42 -9.67
C LEU A 3 13.12 -7.80 -9.82
N SER A 4 13.00 -8.53 -8.71
CA SER A 4 12.25 -9.79 -8.66
C SER A 4 10.74 -9.56 -8.91
N GLY A 5 10.00 -10.63 -9.24
CA GLY A 5 8.54 -10.55 -9.39
C GLY A 5 7.88 -9.98 -8.13
N LEU A 6 8.26 -10.50 -6.96
CA LEU A 6 7.75 -10.05 -5.67
C LEU A 6 8.06 -8.57 -5.39
N GLN A 7 9.27 -8.11 -5.69
CA GLN A 7 9.63 -6.69 -5.55
C GLN A 7 8.79 -5.79 -6.47
N LYS A 8 8.50 -6.25 -7.69
CA LYS A 8 7.62 -5.51 -8.60
C LYS A 8 6.20 -5.45 -8.06
N GLU A 9 5.70 -6.52 -7.44
CA GLU A 9 4.37 -6.55 -6.81
C GLU A 9 4.27 -5.58 -5.63
N VAL A 10 5.30 -5.48 -4.78
CA VAL A 10 5.35 -4.49 -3.68
C VAL A 10 5.24 -3.07 -4.24
N LEU A 11 6.03 -2.75 -5.26
CA LEU A 11 5.96 -1.42 -5.89
C LEU A 11 4.64 -1.18 -6.62
N ALA A 12 4.05 -2.21 -7.23
CA ALA A 12 2.76 -2.12 -7.89
C ALA A 12 1.66 -1.80 -6.87
N LEU A 13 1.63 -2.50 -5.74
CA LEU A 13 0.68 -2.26 -4.66
C LEU A 13 0.80 -0.83 -4.12
N TYR A 14 2.03 -0.36 -3.83
CA TYR A 14 2.24 1.00 -3.37
C TYR A 14 1.71 2.06 -4.35
N ARG A 15 2.00 1.90 -5.66
CA ARG A 15 1.49 2.81 -6.70
C ARG A 15 -0.04 2.76 -6.77
N SER A 16 -0.65 1.59 -6.62
CA SER A 16 -2.11 1.45 -6.60
C SER A 16 -2.72 2.18 -5.41
N CYS A 17 -2.15 2.09 -4.20
CA CYS A 17 -2.60 2.89 -3.04
C CYS A 17 -2.60 4.39 -3.34
N LEU A 18 -1.53 4.92 -3.94
CA LEU A 18 -1.45 6.33 -4.31
C LEU A 18 -2.44 6.72 -5.42
N ARG A 19 -2.72 5.81 -6.38
CA ARG A 19 -3.73 6.06 -7.43
C ARG A 19 -5.15 6.09 -6.86
N GLU A 20 -5.50 5.14 -6.00
CA GLU A 20 -6.81 5.13 -5.35
C GLU A 20 -7.01 6.33 -4.42
N SER A 21 -5.94 6.79 -3.76
CA SER A 21 -5.97 8.02 -2.94
C SER A 21 -6.39 9.25 -3.76
N ARG A 22 -6.04 9.32 -5.06
CA ARG A 22 -6.44 10.45 -5.93
C ARG A 22 -7.95 10.53 -6.15
N LYS A 23 -8.67 9.41 -6.03
CA LYS A 23 -10.14 9.36 -6.15
C LYS A 23 -10.84 9.87 -4.88
N LYS A 24 -10.12 10.02 -3.77
CA LYS A 24 -10.66 10.52 -2.50
C LYS A 24 -10.76 12.06 -2.51
N PRO A 25 -11.63 12.64 -1.65
CA PRO A 25 -11.74 14.09 -1.51
C PRO A 25 -10.38 14.75 -1.28
N ALA A 26 -10.17 15.93 -1.87
CA ALA A 26 -8.88 16.63 -1.78
C ALA A 26 -8.49 16.95 -0.32
N SER A 27 -9.48 17.22 0.56
CA SER A 27 -9.26 17.51 1.97
C SER A 27 -8.71 16.35 2.79
N THR A 28 -9.02 15.10 2.40
CA THR A 28 -8.63 13.89 3.15
C THR A 28 -7.61 13.03 2.41
N ARG A 29 -7.35 13.29 1.12
CA ARG A 29 -6.37 12.58 0.29
C ARG A 29 -5.01 12.42 0.97
N ALA A 30 -4.51 13.49 1.60
CA ALA A 30 -3.21 13.46 2.26
C ALA A 30 -3.14 12.43 3.40
N HIS A 31 -4.26 12.11 4.04
CA HIS A 31 -4.32 11.09 5.09
C HIS A 31 -4.11 9.69 4.50
N PHE A 32 -4.74 9.37 3.37
CA PHE A 32 -4.53 8.10 2.67
C PHE A 32 -3.10 7.95 2.16
N GLU A 33 -2.52 9.01 1.59
CA GLU A 33 -1.13 8.99 1.13
C GLU A 33 -0.15 8.78 2.28
N ARG A 34 -0.37 9.47 3.41
CA ARG A 34 0.43 9.32 4.63
C ARG A 34 0.27 7.92 5.24
N PHE A 35 -0.95 7.40 5.28
CA PHE A 35 -1.23 6.05 5.76
C PHE A 35 -0.46 5.00 4.94
N ALA A 36 -0.56 5.06 3.61
CA ALA A 36 0.19 4.17 2.73
C ALA A 36 1.71 4.30 2.92
N ARG A 37 2.24 5.53 2.98
CA ARG A 37 3.68 5.75 3.23
C ARG A 37 4.14 5.16 4.55
N ASN A 38 3.36 5.37 5.62
CA ASN A 38 3.71 4.89 6.96
C ASN A 38 3.71 3.36 7.02
N GLU A 39 2.70 2.69 6.45
CA GLU A 39 2.65 1.23 6.43
C GLU A 39 3.84 0.62 5.68
N PHE A 40 4.19 1.14 4.51
CA PHE A 40 5.35 0.65 3.76
C PHE A 40 6.68 0.98 4.44
N SER A 41 6.79 2.16 5.08
CA SER A 41 8.00 2.57 5.80
C SER A 41 8.30 1.68 7.01
N ARG A 42 7.26 1.24 7.73
CA ARG A 42 7.37 0.28 8.84
C ARG A 42 7.93 -1.07 8.40
N SER A 43 7.74 -1.44 7.14
CA SER A 43 8.19 -2.72 6.58
C SER A 43 9.57 -2.65 5.91
N LEU A 44 10.25 -1.51 5.89
CA LEU A 44 11.57 -1.36 5.25
C LEU A 44 12.67 -2.20 5.92
N GLY A 45 12.52 -2.52 7.21
CA GLY A 45 13.47 -3.35 7.95
C GLY A 45 13.33 -4.86 7.71
N ILE A 46 12.33 -5.31 6.96
CA ILE A 46 12.12 -6.73 6.67
C ILE A 46 13.23 -7.22 5.75
N GLU A 47 13.82 -8.36 6.09
CA GLU A 47 14.82 -8.99 5.26
C GLU A 47 14.25 -9.33 3.88
N LYS A 48 14.99 -8.98 2.82
CA LYS A 48 14.56 -9.22 1.44
C LYS A 48 14.32 -10.70 1.10
N ARG A 49 14.83 -11.61 1.92
CA ARG A 49 14.71 -13.07 1.78
C ARG A 49 13.57 -13.65 2.62
N ASP A 50 12.94 -12.87 3.49
CA ASP A 50 11.75 -13.28 4.22
C ASP A 50 10.52 -13.19 3.30
N PHE A 51 10.46 -14.13 2.35
CA PHE A 51 9.40 -14.16 1.35
C PHE A 51 8.03 -14.34 1.98
N ALA A 52 7.93 -15.15 3.05
CA ALA A 52 6.68 -15.41 3.74
C ALA A 52 6.10 -14.14 4.37
N ALA A 53 6.92 -13.34 5.07
CA ALA A 53 6.48 -12.07 5.63
C ALA A 53 6.07 -11.07 4.55
N ILE A 54 6.85 -10.96 3.46
CA ILE A 54 6.55 -10.05 2.35
C ILE A 54 5.22 -10.44 1.67
N GLU A 55 5.00 -11.72 1.40
CA GLU A 55 3.75 -12.22 0.80
C GLU A 55 2.54 -12.01 1.72
N PHE A 56 2.71 -12.23 3.03
CA PHE A 56 1.67 -11.92 4.00
C PHE A 56 1.28 -10.44 3.97
N LEU A 57 2.27 -9.54 3.97
CA LEU A 57 2.03 -8.10 3.91
C LEU A 57 1.42 -7.65 2.58
N LEU A 58 1.83 -8.25 1.46
CA LEU A 58 1.20 -8.01 0.16
C LEU A 58 -0.28 -8.39 0.17
N ARG A 59 -0.62 -9.58 0.69
CA ARG A 59 -2.03 -10.02 0.81
C ARG A 59 -2.82 -9.09 1.73
N LYS A 60 -2.27 -8.71 2.89
CA LYS A 60 -2.88 -7.76 3.82
C LYS A 60 -3.13 -6.41 3.15
N GLY A 61 -2.12 -5.85 2.49
CA GLY A 61 -2.20 -4.54 1.85
C GLY A 61 -3.16 -4.52 0.65
N ARG A 62 -3.27 -5.61 -0.12
CA ARG A 62 -4.30 -5.74 -1.17
C ARG A 62 -5.72 -5.69 -0.58
N ARG A 63 -5.99 -6.45 0.49
CA ARG A 63 -7.29 -6.40 1.17
C ARG A 63 -7.60 -5.00 1.71
N GLN A 64 -6.63 -4.32 2.30
CA GLN A 64 -6.80 -2.94 2.77
C GLN A 64 -7.09 -1.99 1.61
N LEU A 65 -6.37 -2.12 0.49
CA LEU A 65 -6.62 -1.33 -0.71
C LEU A 65 -8.05 -1.53 -1.23
N ASP A 66 -8.52 -2.78 -1.30
CA ASP A 66 -9.88 -3.09 -1.76
C ASP A 66 -10.92 -2.41 -0.87
N VAL A 67 -10.77 -2.51 0.45
CA VAL A 67 -11.66 -1.84 1.42
C VAL A 67 -11.63 -0.33 1.24
N TYR A 68 -10.44 0.27 1.27
CA TYR A 68 -10.29 1.72 1.20
C TYR A 68 -10.56 2.29 -0.20
N SER A 69 -10.63 1.47 -1.25
CA SER A 69 -11.05 1.91 -2.58
C SER A 69 -12.54 2.28 -2.62
N ASN A 70 -13.35 1.75 -1.70
CA ASN A 70 -14.78 1.99 -1.64
C ASN A 70 -15.09 3.51 -1.58
N PRO A 71 -15.90 4.07 -2.50
CA PRO A 71 -16.25 5.49 -2.54
C PRO A 71 -16.92 6.01 -1.25
N GLY A 72 -17.59 5.12 -0.49
CA GLY A 72 -18.20 5.45 0.80
C GLY A 72 -17.19 5.76 1.90
N ILE A 73 -15.96 5.25 1.80
CA ILE A 73 -14.89 5.57 2.74
C ILE A 73 -14.18 6.83 2.28
N LYS A 74 -14.41 7.93 3.01
CA LYS A 74 -13.93 9.27 2.66
C LYS A 74 -12.68 9.69 3.42
N ASP A 75 -12.31 9.01 4.50
CA ASP A 75 -11.12 9.33 5.30
C ASP A 75 -10.53 8.09 5.99
N VAL A 76 -9.24 8.15 6.33
CA VAL A 76 -8.48 7.18 7.13
C VAL A 76 -7.66 7.94 8.16
N ARG A 77 -8.14 7.98 9.41
CA ARG A 77 -7.51 8.73 10.50
C ARG A 77 -6.59 7.84 11.32
#